data_AF-A0A958ILY9-F1
#
_entry.id   AF-A0A958ILY9-F1
#
_cell.length_a   1.000
_cell.length_b   1.000
_cell.length_c   1.000
_cell.angle_alpha   90.00
_cell.angle_beta   90.00
_cell.angle_gamma   90.00
#
_symmetry.space_group_name_H-M   'P 1'
#
loop_
_entity.id
_entity.type
_entity.pdbx_description
1 polymer ?
#
loop_
_entity_poly.entity_id
_entity_poly.type
_entity_poly.pdbx_seq_one_letter_code
_entity_poly.pdbx_strand_id
1 'polypeptide(L)'
;ALETIALLFCGMDLFDAVTHSFATIATGGFSPRNASVAYFNSVSVEVVIMIFMIFSGIHFALLFGVISGDFKSIWKSRIVRYYLLALLIGITISSIDLYITQYDSFAEALRHASFQMLSVGTSTGFATADSSIWSPVSQMLLIFFSLQCACAGSTSGGIKADRIVILGKSIMRQIRQLQHPRAVLPLTIGDKVMEKDVAENAVLYIVLYLCIIFATTILLIALGTDTTEAFTGTVATMGNVGPGLAGVGSVGNFNHISDAGKWIFSVTMLLGRLEIYALLMFFIPKHWK
;
A
#
# COMPACT_ATOMS: atom_id res chain seq x y z
N ALA A 1 20.60 -7.62 1.64
CA ALA A 1 21.62 -8.70 1.57
C ALA A 1 21.07 -9.94 0.86
N LEU A 2 20.10 -10.67 1.43
CA LEU A 2 19.51 -11.85 0.77
C LEU A 2 18.91 -11.51 -0.61
N GLU A 3 18.10 -10.45 -0.69
CA GLU A 3 17.52 -9.99 -1.96
C GLU A 3 18.59 -9.56 -2.95
N THR A 4 19.58 -8.76 -2.52
CA THR A 4 20.72 -8.37 -3.35
C THR A 4 21.40 -9.57 -4.00
N ILE A 5 21.68 -10.62 -3.21
CA ILE A 5 22.32 -11.84 -3.71
C ILE A 5 21.41 -12.56 -4.72
N ALA A 6 20.10 -12.65 -4.43
CA ALA A 6 19.15 -13.25 -5.35
C ALA A 6 19.07 -12.47 -6.69
N LEU A 7 19.05 -11.15 -6.64
CA LEU A 7 19.03 -10.29 -7.84
C LEU A 7 20.32 -10.41 -8.67
N LEU A 8 21.48 -10.55 -8.03
CA LEU A 8 22.74 -10.86 -8.71
C LEU A 8 22.66 -12.18 -9.48
N PHE A 9 22.10 -13.23 -8.88
CA PHE A 9 21.88 -14.51 -9.56
C PHE A 9 20.87 -14.41 -10.72
N CYS A 10 19.97 -13.43 -10.69
CA CYS A 10 19.07 -13.12 -11.81
C CYS A 10 19.71 -12.28 -12.91
N GLY A 11 21.00 -11.92 -12.80
CA GLY A 11 21.75 -11.20 -13.81
C GLY A 11 21.74 -9.67 -13.67
N MET A 12 21.28 -9.14 -12.54
CA MET A 12 21.36 -7.70 -12.25
C MET A 12 22.79 -7.31 -11.85
N ASP A 13 23.25 -6.14 -12.29
CA ASP A 13 24.54 -5.59 -11.83
C ASP A 13 24.52 -5.32 -10.31
N LEU A 14 25.68 -5.34 -9.66
CA LEU A 14 25.78 -5.16 -8.21
C LEU A 14 25.19 -3.83 -7.74
N PHE A 15 25.44 -2.75 -8.47
CA PHE A 15 24.90 -1.43 -8.10
C PHE A 15 23.36 -1.43 -8.18
N ASP A 16 22.82 -1.90 -9.30
CA ASP A 16 21.37 -2.02 -9.50
C ASP A 16 20.75 -2.96 -8.45
N ALA A 17 21.37 -4.10 -8.13
CA ALA A 17 20.87 -5.07 -7.15
C ALA A 17 20.85 -4.53 -5.71
N VAL A 18 21.87 -3.76 -5.31
CA VAL A 18 21.93 -3.15 -3.97
C VAL A 18 20.86 -2.07 -3.84
N THR A 19 20.79 -1.16 -4.82
CA THR A 19 19.85 -0.03 -4.81
C THR A 19 18.40 -0.49 -4.85
N HIS A 20 18.04 -1.45 -5.70
CA HIS A 20 16.69 -2.02 -5.71
C HIS A 20 16.38 -2.73 -4.39
N SER A 21 17.31 -3.48 -3.82
CA SER A 21 17.06 -4.12 -2.51
C SER A 21 16.83 -3.11 -1.39
N PHE A 22 17.55 -1.99 -1.38
CA PHE A 22 17.27 -0.91 -0.41
C PHE A 22 15.88 -0.33 -0.60
N ALA A 23 15.47 -0.10 -1.84
CA ALA A 23 14.14 0.42 -2.16
C ALA A 23 13.01 -0.57 -1.88
N THR A 24 13.19 -1.87 -2.13
CA THR A 24 12.20 -2.92 -1.81
C THR A 24 11.99 -3.05 -0.30
N ILE A 25 13.07 -3.24 0.46
CA ILE A 25 12.99 -3.49 1.91
C ILE A 25 12.48 -2.28 2.67
N ALA A 26 12.80 -1.07 2.20
CA ALA A 26 12.28 0.17 2.78
C ALA A 26 10.87 0.53 2.27
N THR A 27 10.29 -0.25 1.34
CA THR A 27 9.04 0.04 0.62
C THR A 27 9.03 1.48 0.10
N GLY A 28 10.06 1.85 -0.67
CA GLY A 28 10.27 3.22 -1.15
C GLY A 28 10.27 3.39 -2.68
N GLY A 29 10.40 2.31 -3.45
CA GLY A 29 10.15 2.32 -4.90
C GLY A 29 11.15 3.03 -5.80
N PHE A 30 12.17 3.67 -5.21
CA PHE A 30 13.21 4.34 -5.98
C PHE A 30 14.02 3.35 -6.82
N SER A 31 14.29 3.71 -8.06
CA SER A 31 15.12 2.94 -8.98
C SER A 31 16.17 3.84 -9.63
N PRO A 32 17.40 3.36 -9.85
CA PRO A 32 18.39 4.05 -10.67
C PRO A 32 18.01 4.10 -12.16
N ARG A 33 16.96 3.37 -12.58
CA ARG A 33 16.47 3.32 -13.96
C ARG A 33 15.14 4.05 -14.08
N ASN A 34 15.00 4.89 -15.12
CA ASN A 34 13.76 5.64 -15.37
C ASN A 34 12.54 4.73 -15.57
N ALA A 35 12.73 3.57 -16.21
CA ALA A 35 11.66 2.59 -16.42
C ALA A 35 11.44 1.69 -15.18
N SER A 36 12.02 2.02 -14.03
CA SER A 36 11.93 1.19 -12.83
C SER A 36 12.37 -0.26 -13.11
N VAL A 37 11.67 -1.24 -12.54
CA VAL A 37 11.94 -2.67 -12.74
C VAL A 37 11.64 -3.13 -14.17
N ALA A 38 10.79 -2.42 -14.92
CA ALA A 38 10.50 -2.71 -16.33
C ALA A 38 11.77 -2.71 -17.21
N TYR A 39 12.82 -1.97 -16.82
CA TYR A 39 14.10 -1.92 -17.53
C TYR A 39 14.74 -3.31 -17.74
N PHE A 40 14.62 -4.20 -16.75
CA PHE A 40 15.30 -5.50 -16.78
C PHE A 40 14.57 -6.54 -17.62
N ASN A 41 13.27 -6.32 -17.90
CA ASN A 41 12.38 -7.23 -18.63
C ASN A 41 12.62 -8.72 -18.32
N SER A 42 12.73 -9.04 -17.02
CA SER A 42 13.11 -10.37 -16.56
C SER A 42 12.14 -10.85 -15.50
N VAL A 43 11.45 -11.96 -15.80
CA VAL A 43 10.50 -12.59 -14.89
C VAL A 43 11.19 -13.00 -13.59
N SER A 44 12.46 -13.43 -13.64
CA SER A 44 13.19 -13.84 -12.43
C SER A 44 13.45 -12.66 -11.49
N VAL A 45 13.83 -11.50 -12.04
CA VAL A 45 14.00 -10.25 -11.28
C VAL A 45 12.68 -9.83 -10.64
N GLU A 46 11.61 -9.80 -11.43
CA GLU A 46 10.28 -9.44 -10.94
C GLU A 46 9.82 -10.36 -9.81
N VAL A 47 10.00 -11.67 -9.94
CA VAL A 47 9.62 -12.64 -8.91
C VAL A 47 10.41 -12.45 -7.61
N VAL A 48 11.71 -12.19 -7.69
CA VAL A 48 12.53 -11.90 -6.50
C VAL A 48 11.99 -10.66 -5.78
N ILE A 49 11.80 -9.56 -6.52
CA ILE A 49 11.29 -8.30 -5.93
C ILE A 49 9.89 -8.51 -5.33
N MET A 50 8.99 -9.21 -6.02
CA MET A 50 7.65 -9.52 -5.52
C MET A 50 7.67 -10.26 -4.17
N ILE A 51 8.55 -11.26 -4.02
CA ILE A 51 8.69 -11.99 -2.76
C ILE A 51 9.14 -11.06 -1.62
N PHE A 52 10.15 -10.22 -1.88
CA PHE A 52 10.66 -9.29 -0.87
C PHE A 52 9.70 -8.12 -0.59
N MET A 53 8.90 -7.68 -1.54
CA MET A 53 7.80 -6.73 -1.32
C MET A 53 6.78 -7.32 -0.32
N ILE A 54 6.36 -8.57 -0.53
CA ILE A 54 5.42 -9.25 0.39
C ILE A 54 6.00 -9.30 1.81
N PHE A 55 7.26 -9.70 1.96
CA PHE A 55 7.91 -9.76 3.27
C PHE A 55 8.04 -8.39 3.92
N SER A 56 8.42 -7.36 3.15
CA SER A 56 8.57 -5.99 3.67
C SER A 56 7.26 -5.39 4.14
N GLY A 57 6.13 -5.87 3.62
CA GLY A 57 4.78 -5.50 4.09
C GLY A 57 4.29 -6.23 5.35
N ILE A 58 5.01 -7.25 5.84
CA ILE A 58 4.64 -8.00 7.06
C ILE A 58 5.24 -7.30 8.30
N HIS A 59 4.53 -7.39 9.42
CA HIS A 59 4.99 -6.86 10.71
C HIS A 59 6.37 -7.44 11.11
N PHE A 60 7.36 -6.58 11.38
CA PHE A 60 8.74 -6.99 11.65
C PHE A 60 8.90 -7.94 12.84
N ALA A 61 8.18 -7.72 13.94
CA ALA A 61 8.19 -8.64 15.07
C ALA A 61 7.77 -10.09 14.70
N LEU A 62 6.85 -10.26 13.74
CA LEU A 62 6.47 -11.60 13.26
C LEU A 62 7.58 -12.21 12.39
N LEU A 63 8.22 -11.42 11.54
CA LEU A 63 9.38 -11.87 10.75
C LEU A 63 10.55 -12.29 11.66
N PHE A 64 10.82 -11.51 12.71
CA PHE A 64 11.84 -11.86 13.71
C PHE A 64 11.49 -13.15 14.47
N GLY A 65 10.21 -13.35 14.81
CA GLY A 65 9.73 -14.59 15.41
C GLY A 65 9.99 -15.83 14.53
N VAL A 66 9.84 -15.68 13.21
CA VAL A 66 10.16 -16.76 12.25
C VAL A 66 11.65 -17.08 12.22
N ILE A 67 12.50 -16.06 12.21
CA ILE A 67 13.96 -16.26 12.30
C ILE A 67 14.34 -16.96 13.61
N SER A 68 13.58 -16.70 14.68
CA SER A 68 13.75 -17.34 15.98
C SER A 68 13.14 -18.76 16.09
N GLY A 69 12.54 -19.28 15.01
CA GLY A 69 12.00 -20.65 14.92
C GLY A 69 10.47 -20.77 15.08
N ASP A 70 9.73 -19.67 15.32
CA ASP A 70 8.26 -19.70 15.43
C ASP A 70 7.57 -19.40 14.08
N PHE A 71 7.68 -20.35 13.16
CA PHE A 71 7.02 -20.28 11.84
C PHE A 71 5.49 -20.25 11.94
N LYS A 72 4.91 -20.74 13.04
CA LYS A 72 3.44 -20.82 13.22
C LYS A 72 2.84 -19.44 13.48
N SER A 73 3.61 -18.49 14.01
CA SER A 73 3.12 -17.16 14.39
C SER A 73 2.58 -16.36 13.19
N ILE A 74 3.29 -16.35 12.06
CA ILE A 74 2.84 -15.68 10.82
C ILE A 74 1.48 -16.24 10.39
N TRP A 75 1.39 -17.57 10.31
CA TRP A 75 0.18 -18.23 9.88
C TRP A 75 -0.93 -18.16 10.91
N LYS A 76 -0.71 -17.87 12.19
CA LYS A 76 -1.78 -17.65 13.17
C LYS A 76 -2.32 -16.22 13.14
N SER A 77 -1.53 -15.26 12.67
CA SER A 77 -1.94 -13.86 12.60
C SER A 77 -3.10 -13.66 11.62
N ARG A 78 -4.25 -13.25 12.15
CA ARG A 78 -5.44 -12.94 11.32
C ARG A 78 -5.18 -11.78 10.36
N ILE A 79 -4.31 -10.85 10.74
CA ILE A 79 -3.98 -9.66 9.96
C ILE A 79 -3.12 -10.04 8.76
N VAL A 80 -2.09 -10.85 8.96
CA VAL A 80 -1.24 -11.32 7.86
C VAL A 80 -2.04 -12.21 6.90
N ARG A 81 -2.89 -13.10 7.42
CA ARG A 81 -3.81 -13.89 6.59
C ARG A 81 -4.70 -12.99 5.73
N TYR A 82 -5.29 -11.96 6.33
CA TYR A 82 -6.12 -11.01 5.59
C TYR A 82 -5.31 -10.29 4.52
N TYR A 83 -4.14 -9.76 4.85
CA TYR A 83 -3.25 -9.07 3.93
C TYR A 83 -2.88 -9.93 2.71
N LEU A 84 -2.41 -11.16 2.94
CA LEU A 84 -2.05 -12.09 1.85
C LEU A 84 -3.26 -12.48 1.01
N LEU A 85 -4.42 -12.72 1.64
CA LEU A 85 -5.66 -13.07 0.95
C LEU A 85 -6.21 -11.89 0.14
N ALA A 86 -6.14 -10.67 0.67
CA ALA A 86 -6.54 -9.46 -0.04
C ALA A 86 -5.68 -9.27 -1.30
N LEU A 87 -4.35 -9.36 -1.17
CA LEU A 87 -3.44 -9.32 -2.32
C LEU A 87 -3.76 -10.41 -3.34
N LEU A 88 -3.91 -11.66 -2.90
CA LEU A 88 -4.23 -12.77 -3.80
C LEU A 88 -5.54 -12.55 -4.57
N ILE A 89 -6.59 -12.05 -3.89
CA ILE A 89 -7.88 -11.72 -4.53
C ILE A 89 -7.69 -10.58 -5.54
N GLY A 90 -6.98 -9.52 -5.16
CA GLY A 90 -6.69 -8.38 -6.05
C GLY A 90 -5.96 -8.81 -7.31
N ILE A 91 -4.88 -9.59 -7.14
CA ILE A 91 -4.12 -10.17 -8.25
C ILE A 91 -5.01 -11.02 -9.14
N THR A 92 -5.82 -11.90 -8.55
CA THR A 92 -6.68 -12.80 -9.33
C THR A 92 -7.71 -12.03 -10.15
N ILE A 93 -8.42 -11.07 -9.53
CA ILE A 93 -9.43 -10.27 -10.22
C ILE A 93 -8.79 -9.44 -11.34
N SER A 94 -7.69 -8.75 -11.06
CA SER A 94 -7.00 -7.95 -12.07
C SER A 94 -6.37 -8.78 -13.17
N SER A 95 -5.85 -9.98 -12.88
CA SER A 95 -5.32 -10.86 -13.92
C SER A 95 -6.42 -11.31 -14.89
N ILE A 96 -7.60 -11.64 -14.37
CA ILE A 96 -8.76 -12.03 -15.19
C ILE A 96 -9.26 -10.83 -16.02
N ASP A 97 -9.43 -9.67 -15.39
CA ASP A 97 -9.87 -8.43 -16.06
C ASP A 97 -8.89 -8.03 -17.19
N LEU A 98 -7.59 -8.02 -16.92
CA LEU A 98 -6.57 -7.68 -17.90
C LEU A 98 -6.45 -8.71 -19.03
N TYR A 99 -6.63 -10.00 -18.75
CA TYR A 99 -6.70 -11.04 -19.79
C TYR A 99 -7.90 -10.85 -20.72
N ILE A 100 -9.05 -10.42 -20.19
CA ILE A 100 -10.26 -10.20 -21.01
C ILE A 100 -10.14 -8.90 -21.82
N THR A 101 -9.48 -7.89 -21.29
CA THR A 101 -9.55 -6.52 -21.83
C THR A 101 -8.33 -6.07 -22.62
N GLN A 102 -7.12 -6.57 -22.31
CA GLN A 102 -5.87 -5.95 -22.78
C GLN A 102 -4.76 -6.92 -23.21
N TYR A 103 -4.65 -8.09 -22.58
CA TYR A 103 -3.55 -9.02 -22.84
C TYR A 103 -4.05 -10.32 -23.45
N ASP A 104 -3.41 -10.76 -24.53
CA ASP A 104 -3.77 -11.99 -25.25
C ASP A 104 -3.42 -13.28 -24.48
N SER A 105 -2.49 -13.19 -23.53
CA SER A 105 -2.01 -14.31 -22.73
C SER A 105 -2.32 -14.12 -21.25
N PHE A 106 -2.97 -15.11 -20.64
CA PHE A 106 -3.23 -15.12 -19.20
C PHE A 106 -1.94 -15.05 -18.38
N ALA A 107 -0.85 -15.64 -18.86
CA ALA A 107 0.45 -15.60 -18.16
C ALA A 107 1.04 -14.18 -18.11
N GLU A 108 0.84 -13.40 -19.17
CA GLU A 108 1.29 -12.00 -19.25
C GLU A 108 0.42 -11.09 -18.38
N ALA A 109 -0.91 -11.28 -18.44
CA ALA A 109 -1.85 -10.59 -17.56
C ALA A 109 -1.51 -10.87 -16.08
N LEU A 110 -1.25 -12.12 -15.72
CA LEU A 110 -0.88 -12.52 -14.36
C LEU A 110 0.47 -11.91 -13.93
N ARG A 111 1.48 -11.92 -14.81
CA ARG A 111 2.79 -11.32 -14.54
C ARG A 111 2.66 -9.85 -14.18
N HIS A 112 1.99 -9.06 -15.02
CA HIS A 112 1.87 -7.62 -14.80
C HIS A 112 0.91 -7.28 -13.65
N ALA A 113 -0.25 -7.95 -13.56
CA ALA A 113 -1.20 -7.74 -12.47
C ALA A 113 -0.57 -8.07 -11.11
N SER A 114 0.12 -9.21 -11.00
CA SER A 114 0.77 -9.62 -9.75
C SER A 114 1.81 -8.61 -9.30
N PHE A 115 2.67 -8.15 -10.21
CA PHE A 115 3.70 -7.18 -9.87
C PHE A 115 3.11 -5.84 -9.40
N GLN A 116 2.17 -5.26 -10.16
CA GLN A 116 1.62 -3.94 -9.83
C GLN A 116 0.74 -3.96 -8.58
N MET A 117 -0.06 -5.01 -8.37
CA MET A 117 -0.87 -5.15 -7.16
C MET A 117 0.01 -5.32 -5.91
N LEU A 118 1.10 -6.09 -6.00
CA LEU A 118 2.04 -6.22 -4.89
C LEU A 118 2.80 -4.93 -4.65
N SER A 119 3.27 -4.26 -5.70
CA SER A 119 3.98 -3.00 -5.62
C SER A 119 3.16 -1.92 -4.92
N VAL A 120 1.92 -1.72 -5.36
CA VAL A 120 1.02 -0.73 -4.78
C VAL A 120 0.51 -1.17 -3.41
N GLY A 121 0.12 -2.44 -3.25
CA GLY A 121 -0.41 -2.98 -1.99
C GLY A 121 0.61 -3.09 -0.87
N THR A 122 1.91 -3.00 -1.17
CA THR A 122 2.99 -2.91 -0.18
C THR A 122 3.50 -1.48 0.01
N SER A 123 2.89 -0.50 -0.67
CA SER A 123 3.41 0.87 -0.79
C SER A 123 4.85 0.95 -1.31
N THR A 124 5.30 -0.03 -2.09
CA THR A 124 6.65 -0.01 -2.67
C THR A 124 6.69 0.93 -3.87
N GLY A 125 5.77 0.81 -4.83
CA GLY A 125 5.68 1.77 -5.95
C GLY A 125 6.62 1.54 -7.14
N PHE A 126 7.22 0.36 -7.27
CA PHE A 126 7.88 -0.05 -8.51
C PHE A 126 6.88 -0.26 -9.66
N ALA A 127 7.38 -0.12 -10.88
CA ALA A 127 6.60 -0.31 -12.09
C ALA A 127 7.23 -1.32 -13.04
N THR A 128 6.38 -2.16 -13.65
CA THR A 128 6.73 -3.07 -14.77
C THR A 128 5.91 -2.79 -16.02
N ALA A 129 4.79 -2.09 -15.88
CA ALA A 129 3.85 -1.77 -16.96
C ALA A 129 3.17 -0.43 -16.67
N ASP A 130 2.64 0.22 -17.69
CA ASP A 130 1.81 1.41 -17.50
C ASP A 130 0.41 1.01 -17.01
N SER A 131 0.17 1.18 -15.71
CA SER A 131 -1.13 0.91 -15.10
C SER A 131 -2.17 2.00 -15.35
N SER A 132 -1.77 3.17 -15.88
CA SER A 132 -2.69 4.28 -16.18
C SER A 132 -3.59 4.00 -17.38
N ILE A 133 -3.23 3.04 -18.22
CA ILE A 133 -4.03 2.63 -19.38
C ILE A 133 -4.86 1.36 -19.12
N TRP A 134 -4.77 0.79 -17.92
CA TRP A 134 -5.49 -0.43 -17.57
C TRP A 134 -7.02 -0.24 -17.52
N SER A 135 -7.75 -1.34 -17.62
CA SER A 135 -9.21 -1.35 -17.43
C SER A 135 -9.59 -0.65 -16.12
N PRO A 136 -10.70 0.12 -16.08
CA PRO A 136 -11.13 0.83 -14.88
C PRO A 136 -11.30 -0.06 -13.65
N VAL A 137 -11.64 -1.34 -13.83
CA VAL A 137 -11.75 -2.31 -12.74
C VAL A 137 -10.40 -2.50 -12.05
N SER A 138 -9.35 -2.78 -12.83
CA SER A 138 -7.99 -2.92 -12.31
C SER A 138 -7.43 -1.62 -11.73
N GLN A 139 -7.76 -0.46 -12.32
CA GLN A 139 -7.39 0.84 -11.76
C GLN A 139 -8.02 1.09 -10.38
N MET A 140 -9.30 0.74 -10.20
CA MET A 140 -9.98 0.88 -8.91
C MET A 140 -9.39 -0.04 -7.85
N LEU A 141 -8.96 -1.26 -8.23
CA LEU A 141 -8.24 -2.15 -7.34
C LEU A 141 -6.88 -1.57 -6.93
N LEU A 142 -6.12 -0.98 -7.86
CA LEU A 142 -4.88 -0.28 -7.53
C LEU A 142 -5.12 0.86 -6.54
N ILE A 143 -6.14 1.71 -6.76
CA ILE A 143 -6.49 2.79 -5.84
C ILE A 143 -6.83 2.23 -4.44
N PHE A 144 -7.60 1.14 -4.37
CA PHE A 144 -7.92 0.49 -3.10
C PHE A 144 -6.65 0.01 -2.37
N PHE A 145 -5.74 -0.66 -3.08
CA PHE A 145 -4.48 -1.11 -2.50
C PHE A 145 -3.56 0.06 -2.10
N SER A 146 -3.57 1.17 -2.84
CA SER A 146 -2.86 2.39 -2.46
C SER A 146 -3.39 3.01 -1.17
N LEU A 147 -4.69 2.87 -0.88
CA LEU A 147 -5.28 3.33 0.37
C LEU A 147 -4.96 2.39 1.54
N GLN A 148 -5.16 1.09 1.34
CA GLN A 148 -5.01 0.08 2.40
C GLN A 148 -3.54 -0.17 2.75
N CYS A 149 -2.70 -0.42 1.75
CA CYS A 149 -1.31 -0.87 1.89
C CYS A 149 -1.14 -2.13 2.79
N ALA A 150 0.02 -2.29 3.44
CA ALA A 150 0.39 -3.52 4.14
C ALA A 150 0.09 -3.49 5.66
N CYS A 151 0.71 -4.39 6.43
CA CYS A 151 0.47 -4.52 7.87
C CYS A 151 1.12 -3.38 8.69
N ALA A 152 0.55 -3.07 9.86
CA ALA A 152 1.18 -2.24 10.87
C ALA A 152 2.46 -2.91 11.40
N GLY A 153 3.43 -2.09 11.83
CA GLY A 153 4.75 -2.57 12.26
C GLY A 153 5.64 -3.05 11.11
N SER A 154 5.29 -2.72 9.86
CA SER A 154 6.13 -2.83 8.66
C SER A 154 6.66 -1.46 8.24
N THR A 155 7.45 -1.38 7.15
CA THR A 155 7.85 -0.09 6.55
C THR A 155 6.76 0.57 5.73
N SER A 156 5.64 -0.10 5.49
CA SER A 156 4.55 0.36 4.63
C SER A 156 3.82 1.59 5.18
N GLY A 157 3.34 2.44 4.28
CA GLY A 157 2.44 3.56 4.57
C GLY A 157 0.96 3.17 4.56
N GLY A 158 0.11 4.14 4.23
CA GLY A 158 -1.34 3.96 4.05
C GLY A 158 -2.16 3.83 5.33
N ILE A 159 -3.40 3.38 5.18
CA ILE A 159 -4.32 3.12 6.28
C ILE A 159 -3.84 1.95 7.16
N LYS A 160 -3.17 0.99 6.53
CA LYS A 160 -2.73 -0.30 7.06
C LYS A 160 -3.85 -1.34 7.13
N ALA A 161 -3.52 -2.56 6.73
CA ALA A 161 -4.41 -3.72 6.70
C ALA A 161 -5.09 -3.99 8.06
N ASP A 162 -4.39 -3.74 9.16
CA ASP A 162 -4.88 -3.87 10.53
C ASP A 162 -6.15 -3.06 10.77
N ARG A 163 -6.17 -1.79 10.33
CA ARG A 163 -7.31 -0.89 10.51
C ARG A 163 -8.50 -1.32 9.64
N ILE A 164 -8.24 -1.85 8.45
CA ILE A 164 -9.30 -2.40 7.58
C ILE A 164 -9.93 -3.65 8.20
N VAL A 165 -9.13 -4.54 8.79
CA VAL A 165 -9.66 -5.71 9.53
C VAL A 165 -10.50 -5.28 10.74
N ILE A 166 -10.03 -4.28 11.49
CA ILE A 166 -10.77 -3.71 12.61
C ILE A 166 -12.09 -3.13 12.14
N LEU A 167 -12.09 -2.32 11.08
CA LEU A 167 -13.30 -1.74 10.49
C LEU A 167 -14.32 -2.83 10.10
N GLY A 168 -13.88 -3.85 9.34
CA GLY A 168 -14.76 -4.94 8.93
C GLY A 168 -15.38 -5.69 10.10
N LYS A 169 -14.59 -5.95 11.15
CA LYS A 169 -15.12 -6.58 12.38
C LYS A 169 -16.05 -5.66 13.16
N SER A 170 -15.78 -4.37 13.22
CA SER A 170 -16.65 -3.37 13.86
C SER A 170 -18.00 -3.28 13.15
N ILE A 171 -18.03 -3.29 11.81
CA ILE A 171 -19.27 -3.33 11.02
C ILE A 171 -20.06 -4.60 11.33
N MET A 172 -19.43 -5.77 11.27
CA MET A 172 -20.10 -7.05 11.54
C MET A 172 -20.63 -7.13 12.97
N ARG A 173 -19.89 -6.57 13.94
CA ARG A 173 -20.34 -6.45 15.32
C ARG A 173 -21.55 -5.54 15.44
N GLN A 174 -21.55 -4.40 14.77
CA GLN A 174 -22.67 -3.46 14.79
C GLN A 174 -23.95 -4.10 14.21
N ILE A 175 -23.83 -4.82 13.09
CA ILE A 175 -24.95 -5.56 12.48
C ILE A 175 -25.53 -6.59 13.47
N ARG A 176 -24.67 -7.37 14.12
CA ARG A 176 -25.12 -8.36 15.12
C ARG A 176 -25.72 -7.71 16.36
N GLN A 177 -25.22 -6.56 16.79
CA GLN A 177 -25.78 -5.82 17.92
C GLN A 177 -27.19 -5.31 17.61
N LEU A 178 -27.45 -4.89 16.36
CA LEU A 178 -28.79 -4.49 15.91
C LEU A 178 -29.75 -5.68 15.91
N GLN A 179 -29.30 -6.88 15.53
CA GLN A 179 -30.10 -8.11 15.57
C GLN A 179 -30.33 -8.61 16.99
N HIS A 180 -29.34 -8.43 17.88
CA HIS A 180 -29.38 -8.90 19.26
C HIS A 180 -28.97 -7.77 20.23
N PRO A 181 -29.88 -6.83 20.57
CA PRO A 181 -29.56 -5.64 21.35
C PRO A 181 -28.99 -5.91 22.75
N ARG A 182 -29.31 -7.06 23.35
CA ARG A 182 -28.84 -7.47 24.68
C ARG A 182 -27.55 -8.30 24.65
N ALA A 183 -27.03 -8.65 23.48
CA ALA A 183 -25.81 -9.43 23.38
C ALA A 183 -24.60 -8.57 23.74
N VAL A 184 -23.68 -9.11 24.55
CA VAL A 184 -22.37 -8.50 24.79
C VAL A 184 -21.38 -9.13 23.81
N LEU A 185 -21.12 -8.41 22.73
CA LEU A 185 -20.24 -8.88 21.66
C LEU A 185 -18.87 -8.18 21.78
N PRO A 186 -17.83 -8.82 22.36
CA PRO A 186 -16.48 -8.25 22.39
C PRO A 186 -15.85 -8.26 21.00
N LEU A 187 -15.12 -7.20 20.65
CA LEU A 187 -14.31 -7.17 19.44
C LEU A 187 -12.98 -7.89 19.72
N THR A 188 -12.61 -8.89 18.93
CA THR A 188 -11.37 -9.65 19.13
C THR A 188 -10.48 -9.64 17.90
N ILE A 189 -9.15 -9.61 18.07
CA ILE A 189 -8.16 -9.93 17.03
C ILE A 189 -7.33 -11.10 17.52
N GLY A 190 -7.32 -12.19 16.74
CA GLY A 190 -6.76 -13.45 17.21
C GLY A 190 -7.57 -13.96 18.41
N ASP A 191 -6.89 -14.14 19.53
CA ASP A 191 -7.45 -14.61 20.79
C ASP A 191 -7.56 -13.48 21.85
N LYS A 192 -7.19 -12.25 21.49
CA LYS A 192 -7.23 -11.10 22.40
C LYS A 192 -8.47 -10.24 22.16
N VAL A 193 -9.14 -9.88 23.25
CA VAL A 193 -10.22 -8.86 23.25
C VAL A 193 -9.58 -7.49 23.11
N MET A 194 -10.08 -6.69 22.18
CA MET A 194 -9.68 -5.32 21.99
C MET A 194 -10.46 -4.41 22.92
N GLU A 195 -9.77 -3.42 23.46
CA GLU A 195 -10.40 -2.29 24.12
C GLU A 195 -11.24 -1.49 23.10
N LYS A 196 -12.37 -0.93 23.56
CA LYS A 196 -13.29 -0.19 22.68
C LYS A 196 -12.60 0.99 22.01
N ASP A 197 -11.78 1.70 22.76
CA ASP A 197 -11.08 2.91 22.32
C ASP A 197 -10.17 2.63 21.12
N VAL A 198 -9.52 1.46 21.07
CA VAL A 198 -8.65 1.09 19.93
C VAL A 198 -9.47 0.93 18.65
N ALA A 199 -10.67 0.34 18.74
CA ALA A 199 -11.54 0.15 17.59
C ALA A 199 -12.10 1.48 17.08
N GLU A 200 -12.54 2.35 18.00
CA GLU A 200 -13.05 3.69 17.66
C GLU A 200 -11.96 4.56 17.05
N ASN A 201 -10.75 4.56 17.64
CA ASN A 201 -9.59 5.28 17.10
C ASN A 201 -9.20 4.81 15.70
N ALA A 202 -9.30 3.50 15.42
CA ALA A 202 -9.02 2.98 14.07
C ALA A 202 -10.04 3.48 13.04
N VAL A 203 -11.33 3.55 13.39
CA VAL A 203 -12.38 4.08 12.51
C VAL A 203 -12.21 5.58 12.30
N LEU A 204 -11.98 6.34 13.37
CA LEU A 204 -11.74 7.79 13.28
C LEU A 204 -10.49 8.10 12.44
N TYR A 205 -9.43 7.29 12.55
CA TYR A 205 -8.25 7.43 11.70
C TYR A 205 -8.60 7.29 10.22
N ILE A 206 -9.38 6.27 9.85
CA ILE A 206 -9.79 6.04 8.46
C ILE A 206 -10.62 7.23 7.94
N VAL A 207 -11.57 7.71 8.72
CA VAL A 207 -12.40 8.87 8.35
C VAL A 207 -11.53 10.10 8.13
N LEU A 208 -10.64 10.41 9.08
CA LEU A 208 -9.73 11.55 8.98
C LEU A 208 -8.79 11.43 7.77
N TYR A 209 -8.26 10.24 7.51
CA TYR A 209 -7.42 9.95 6.35
C TYR A 209 -8.16 10.26 5.03
N LEU A 210 -9.41 9.82 4.90
CA LEU A 210 -10.23 10.11 3.72
C LEU A 210 -10.61 11.60 3.61
N CYS A 211 -10.88 12.28 4.72
CA CYS A 211 -11.14 13.72 4.73
C CYS A 211 -9.92 14.53 4.25
N ILE A 212 -8.70 14.15 4.66
CA ILE A 212 -7.47 14.80 4.20
C ILE A 212 -7.28 14.56 2.71
N ILE A 213 -7.51 13.35 2.21
CA ILE A 213 -7.44 13.06 0.77
C ILE A 213 -8.42 13.95 0.00
N PHE A 214 -9.67 14.03 0.46
CA PHE A 214 -10.69 14.85 -0.19
C PHE A 214 -10.32 16.34 -0.21
N ALA A 215 -9.90 16.89 0.92
CA ALA A 215 -9.50 18.30 1.02
C ALA A 215 -8.27 18.61 0.13
N THR A 216 -7.25 17.75 0.16
CA THR A 216 -6.04 17.91 -0.65
C THR A 216 -6.35 17.83 -2.15
N THR A 217 -7.23 16.92 -2.55
CA THR A 217 -7.69 16.80 -3.94
C THR A 217 -8.35 18.10 -4.41
N ILE A 218 -9.24 18.69 -3.61
CA ILE A 218 -9.89 19.98 -3.94
C ILE A 218 -8.85 21.09 -4.10
N LEU A 219 -7.87 21.17 -3.20
CA LEU A 219 -6.82 22.19 -3.28
C LEU A 219 -6.00 22.07 -4.57
N LEU A 220 -5.66 20.85 -4.98
CA LEU A 220 -4.88 20.62 -6.21
C LEU A 220 -5.69 20.91 -7.47
N ILE A 221 -6.99 20.59 -7.48
CA ILE A 221 -7.90 20.96 -8.58
C ILE A 221 -8.01 22.48 -8.68
N ALA A 222 -8.11 23.18 -7.54
CA ALA A 222 -8.13 24.65 -7.52
C ALA A 222 -6.84 25.28 -8.07
N LEU A 223 -5.71 24.55 -8.02
CA LEU A 223 -4.45 24.93 -8.65
C LEU A 223 -4.35 24.54 -10.14
N GLY A 224 -5.41 23.98 -10.72
CA GLY A 224 -5.48 23.60 -12.14
C GLY A 224 -5.01 22.18 -12.48
N THR A 225 -4.80 21.32 -11.47
CA THR A 225 -4.45 19.90 -11.71
C THR A 225 -5.69 19.13 -12.16
N ASP A 226 -5.53 18.20 -13.12
CA ASP A 226 -6.62 17.32 -13.55
C ASP A 226 -7.21 16.54 -12.36
N THR A 227 -8.51 16.25 -12.38
CA THR A 227 -9.22 15.60 -11.27
C THR A 227 -8.65 14.21 -10.97
N THR A 228 -8.31 13.43 -12.02
CA THR A 228 -7.75 12.09 -11.86
C THR A 228 -6.36 12.16 -11.26
N GLU A 229 -5.52 13.06 -11.76
CA GLU A 229 -4.17 13.27 -11.26
C GLU A 229 -4.16 13.80 -9.82
N ALA A 230 -5.02 14.78 -9.51
CA ALA A 230 -5.15 15.35 -8.18
C ALA A 230 -5.59 14.28 -7.16
N PHE A 231 -6.62 13.51 -7.48
CA PHE A 231 -7.14 12.48 -6.59
C PHE A 231 -6.14 11.35 -6.39
N THR A 232 -5.66 10.74 -7.48
CA THR A 232 -4.77 9.59 -7.39
C THR A 232 -3.37 9.94 -6.92
N GLY A 233 -2.87 11.13 -7.27
CA GLY A 233 -1.62 11.67 -6.72
C GLY A 233 -1.73 11.93 -5.22
N THR A 234 -2.88 12.40 -4.74
CA THR A 234 -3.13 12.57 -3.30
C THR A 234 -3.18 11.22 -2.59
N VAL A 235 -3.86 10.22 -3.16
CA VAL A 235 -3.90 8.86 -2.63
C VAL A 235 -2.48 8.26 -2.56
N ALA A 236 -1.70 8.41 -3.63
CA ALA A 236 -0.35 7.88 -3.72
C ALA A 236 0.61 8.54 -2.73
N THR A 237 0.50 9.86 -2.55
CA THR A 237 1.35 10.62 -1.61
C THR A 237 0.93 10.38 -0.16
N MET A 238 -0.37 10.33 0.13
CA MET A 238 -0.87 10.03 1.49
C MET A 238 -0.52 8.61 1.94
N GLY A 239 -0.53 7.66 1.00
CA GLY A 239 -0.14 6.27 1.26
C GLY A 239 1.37 6.04 1.21
N ASN A 240 2.15 7.04 0.81
CA ASN A 240 3.58 6.93 0.49
C ASN A 240 3.87 5.79 -0.51
N VAL A 241 2.95 5.57 -1.45
CA VAL A 241 3.02 4.51 -2.45
C VAL A 241 3.94 4.90 -3.60
N GLY A 242 3.88 6.15 -4.04
CA GLY A 242 4.62 6.66 -5.21
C GLY A 242 3.72 6.91 -6.41
N PRO A 243 3.35 5.90 -7.21
CA PRO A 243 2.56 6.08 -8.43
C PRO A 243 1.06 6.27 -8.16
N GLY A 244 0.46 7.24 -8.84
CA GLY A 244 -0.99 7.44 -8.98
C GLY A 244 -1.50 6.89 -10.32
N LEU A 245 -2.38 7.65 -10.98
CA LEU A 245 -2.82 7.39 -12.36
C LEU A 245 -2.62 8.64 -13.23
N ALA A 246 -2.84 8.49 -14.54
CA ALA A 246 -2.62 9.55 -15.54
C ALA A 246 -1.16 10.06 -15.50
N GLY A 247 -0.92 11.37 -15.56
CA GLY A 247 0.43 11.95 -15.62
C GLY A 247 1.32 11.64 -14.41
N VAL A 248 0.73 11.28 -13.26
CA VAL A 248 1.45 10.85 -12.05
C VAL A 248 1.48 9.33 -11.87
N GLY A 249 1.18 8.57 -12.92
CA GLY A 249 1.13 7.10 -12.90
C GLY A 249 2.48 6.40 -12.92
N SER A 250 2.44 5.07 -13.05
CA SER A 250 3.60 4.16 -12.95
C SER A 250 4.75 4.44 -13.92
N VAL A 251 4.46 5.04 -15.08
CA VAL A 251 5.47 5.49 -16.08
C VAL A 251 5.55 7.01 -16.19
N GLY A 252 4.76 7.73 -15.38
CA GLY A 252 4.70 9.19 -15.30
C GLY A 252 5.65 9.76 -14.25
N ASN A 253 5.43 11.02 -13.89
CA ASN A 253 6.15 11.68 -12.80
C ASN A 253 5.40 12.93 -12.32
N PHE A 254 5.86 13.54 -11.23
CA PHE A 254 5.24 14.73 -10.64
C PHE A 254 5.85 16.05 -11.16
N ASN A 255 6.66 16.03 -12.23
CA ASN A 255 7.40 17.21 -12.65
C ASN A 255 6.48 18.33 -13.19
N HIS A 256 5.43 17.95 -13.92
CA HIS A 256 4.45 18.87 -14.50
C HIS A 256 3.52 19.52 -13.48
N ILE A 257 3.49 19.04 -12.24
CA ILE A 257 2.71 19.62 -11.16
C ILE A 257 3.32 20.98 -10.75
N SER A 258 2.46 21.96 -10.47
CA SER A 258 2.87 23.29 -10.02
C SER A 258 3.69 23.23 -8.72
N ASP A 259 4.54 24.22 -8.47
CA ASP A 259 5.39 24.25 -7.28
C ASP A 259 4.56 24.25 -5.98
N ALA A 260 3.42 24.95 -5.98
CA ALA A 260 2.47 24.91 -4.87
C ALA A 260 1.89 23.50 -4.67
N GLY A 261 1.54 22.80 -5.77
CA GLY A 261 1.06 21.42 -5.72
C GLY A 261 2.10 20.44 -5.18
N LYS A 262 3.38 20.60 -5.55
CA LYS A 262 4.49 19.81 -5.01
C LYS A 262 4.66 19.99 -3.50
N TRP A 263 4.50 21.21 -2.99
CA TRP A 263 4.50 21.47 -1.54
C TRP A 263 3.32 20.81 -0.83
N ILE A 264 2.13 20.89 -1.41
CA ILE A 264 0.94 20.20 -0.88
C ILE A 264 1.18 18.69 -0.80
N PHE A 265 1.63 18.06 -1.89
CA PHE A 265 1.99 16.64 -1.90
C PHE A 265 3.06 16.29 -0.87
N SER A 266 4.06 17.15 -0.66
CA SER A 266 5.11 16.94 0.34
C SER A 266 4.56 16.92 1.77
N VAL A 267 3.65 17.83 2.10
CA VAL A 267 2.95 17.84 3.39
C VAL A 267 2.06 16.60 3.54
N THR A 268 1.37 16.19 2.48
CA THR A 268 0.53 14.99 2.47
C THR A 268 1.34 13.71 2.70
N MET A 269 2.53 13.59 2.09
CA MET A 269 3.47 12.48 2.36
C MET A 269 3.95 12.46 3.81
N LEU A 270 4.17 13.64 4.41
CA LEU A 270 4.59 13.74 5.81
C LEU A 270 3.46 13.30 6.75
N LEU A 271 2.23 13.74 6.48
CA LEU A 271 1.02 13.32 7.21
C LEU A 271 0.81 11.81 7.14
N GLY A 272 0.97 11.22 5.96
CA GLY A 272 0.90 9.78 5.75
C GLY A 272 1.96 9.03 6.55
N ARG A 273 3.22 9.50 6.51
CA ARG A 273 4.34 8.81 7.13
C ARG A 273 4.35 8.89 8.65
N LEU A 274 4.00 10.04 9.22
CA LEU A 274 4.11 10.28 10.66
C LEU A 274 2.92 9.76 11.46
N GLU A 275 1.92 9.14 10.82
CA GLU A 275 0.63 8.83 11.41
C GLU A 275 -0.10 10.12 11.84
N ILE A 276 -1.22 10.43 11.18
CA ILE A 276 -1.93 11.73 11.24
C ILE A 276 -2.01 12.32 12.67
N TYR A 277 -2.37 11.50 13.66
CA TYR A 277 -2.49 11.96 15.05
C TYR A 277 -1.19 12.47 15.66
N ALA A 278 -0.05 11.82 15.39
CA ALA A 278 1.22 12.24 15.96
C ALA A 278 1.62 13.63 15.45
N LEU A 279 1.41 13.88 14.15
CA LEU A 279 1.68 15.20 13.58
C LEU A 279 0.69 16.25 14.10
N LEU A 280 -0.60 15.93 14.21
CA LEU A 280 -1.59 16.86 14.78
C LEU A 280 -1.29 17.21 16.24
N MET A 281 -0.87 16.24 17.05
CA MET A 281 -0.46 16.48 18.44
C MET A 281 0.70 17.46 18.54
N PHE A 282 1.64 17.43 17.59
CA PHE A 282 2.75 18.38 17.53
C PHE A 282 2.28 19.82 17.33
N PHE A 283 1.12 20.09 16.73
CA PHE A 283 0.62 21.46 16.57
C PHE A 283 -0.28 21.94 17.71
N ILE A 284 -0.56 21.10 18.72
CA ILE A 284 -1.37 21.48 19.87
C ILE A 284 -0.46 22.08 20.95
N PRO A 285 -0.54 23.41 21.23
CA PRO A 285 0.42 24.10 22.12
C PRO A 285 0.48 23.55 23.55
N LYS A 286 -0.60 22.88 23.99
CA LYS A 286 -0.68 22.24 25.31
C LYS A 286 0.37 21.14 25.52
N HIS A 287 0.92 20.56 24.44
CA HIS A 287 1.91 19.48 24.48
C HIS A 287 3.37 19.95 24.34
N TRP A 288 3.63 21.26 24.28
CA TRP A 288 5.00 21.81 24.12
C TRP A 288 5.74 22.06 25.45
N LYS A 289 5.28 21.43 26.53
CA LYS A 289 5.86 21.57 27.87
C LYS A 289 6.73 20.38 28.23
#